data_AF-A0A9E2Q9M6-F1
#
_entry.id   AF-A0A9E2Q9M6-F1
#
_cell.length_a   1.000
_cell.length_b   1.000
_cell.length_c   1.000
_cell.angle_alpha   90.00
_cell.angle_beta   90.00
_cell.angle_gamma   90.00
#
_symmetry.space_group_name_H-M   'P 1'
#
loop_
_entity.id
_entity.type
_entity.pdbx_description
1 polymer ?
#
loop_
_entity_poly.entity_id
_entity_poly.type
_entity_poly.pdbx_seq_one_letter_code
_entity_poly.pdbx_strand_id
1 'polypeptide(L)' 'MDIGVFPREFDRLFNPEAVAVVGASNFPGKWGFIMPMSIMGGGFRGRLFMVNPNEKRVLG' A
#
# COMPACT_ATOMS: atom_id res chain seq x y z
N MET A 1 10.29 -14.29 -25.49
CA MET A 1 9.57 -14.24 -24.19
C MET A 1 9.69 -12.81 -23.71
N ASP A 2 8.67 -12.01 -23.98
CA ASP A 2 8.69 -10.58 -23.69
C ASP A 2 8.47 -10.40 -22.18
N ILE A 3 9.56 -10.21 -21.43
CA ILE A 3 9.55 -10.06 -19.97
C ILE A 3 9.15 -8.64 -19.52
N GLY A 4 8.69 -7.80 -20.46
CA GLY A 4 8.68 -6.35 -20.28
C GLY A 4 7.35 -5.68 -19.99
N VAL A 5 6.19 -6.31 -20.24
CA VAL A 5 4.92 -5.59 -20.17
C VAL A 5 3.79 -6.51 -19.69
N PHE A 6 3.25 -6.24 -18.50
CA PHE A 6 2.03 -6.89 -18.04
C PHE A 6 0.84 -6.47 -18.92
N PRO A 7 -0.13 -7.37 -19.20
CA PRO A 7 -1.36 -6.99 -19.87
C PRO A 7 -2.04 -5.79 -19.21
N ARG A 8 -2.64 -4.88 -20.00
CA ARG A 8 -3.26 -3.64 -19.50
C ARG A 8 -4.31 -3.85 -18.39
N GLU A 9 -4.92 -5.03 -18.35
CA GLU A 9 -5.86 -5.43 -17.30
C GLU A 9 -5.25 -5.48 -15.89
N PHE A 10 -3.93 -5.66 -15.77
CA PHE A 10 -3.21 -5.66 -14.49
C PHE A 10 -2.56 -4.32 -14.14
N ASP A 11 -2.73 -3.29 -14.97
CA ASP A 11 -2.05 -2.01 -14.76
C ASP A 11 -2.41 -1.41 -13.39
N ARG A 12 -3.65 -1.59 -12.93
CA ARG A 12 -4.09 -1.15 -11.59
C ARG A 12 -3.45 -1.92 -10.43
N LEU A 13 -2.95 -3.13 -10.67
CA LEU A 13 -2.28 -3.93 -9.66
C LEU A 13 -0.81 -3.53 -9.50
N PHE A 14 -0.12 -3.28 -10.63
CA PHE A 14 1.31 -3.00 -10.63
C PHE A 14 1.65 -1.50 -10.66
N ASN A 15 0.77 -0.66 -11.22
CA ASN A 15 0.90 0.80 -11.30
C ASN A 15 -0.32 1.55 -10.72
N PRO A 16 -0.75 1.27 -9.47
CA PRO A 16 -1.89 1.95 -8.89
C PRO A 16 -1.63 3.45 -8.66
N GLU A 17 -2.60 4.30 -8.99
CA GLU A 17 -2.58 5.72 -8.58
C GLU A 17 -2.84 5.91 -7.08
N ALA A 18 -3.55 4.94 -6.47
CA ALA A 18 -3.90 4.97 -5.06
C ALA A 18 -4.06 3.55 -4.49
N VAL A 19 -3.74 3.38 -3.21
CA VAL A 19 -3.86 2.13 -2.46
C VAL A 19 -4.53 2.41 -1.12
N ALA A 20 -5.47 1.56 -0.73
CA ALA A 20 -6.03 1.54 0.62
C ALA A 20 -5.52 0.32 1.39
N VAL A 21 -4.98 0.54 2.59
CA VAL A 21 -4.50 -0.52 3.48
C VAL A 21 -5.54 -0.75 4.55
N VAL A 22 -6.37 -1.79 4.36
CA VAL A 22 -7.40 -2.21 5.31
C VAL A 22 -6.76 -3.04 6.41
N GLY A 23 -6.99 -2.64 7.67
CA GLY A 23 -6.30 -3.23 8.82
C GLY A 23 -4.94 -2.58 9.10
N ALA A 24 -4.70 -1.37 8.59
CA ALA A 24 -3.53 -0.58 8.96
C ALA A 24 -3.46 -0.38 10.48
N SER A 25 -2.27 -0.31 11.07
CA SER A 25 -2.09 -0.22 12.53
C SER A 25 -0.83 0.55 12.89
N ASN A 26 -0.86 1.33 13.97
CA ASN A 26 0.34 1.98 14.54
C ASN A 26 1.20 1.05 15.40
N PHE A 27 0.69 -0.14 15.75
CA PHE A 27 1.44 -1.09 16.57
C PHE A 27 2.59 -1.75 15.79
N PRO A 28 3.86 -1.51 16.16
CA PRO A 28 5.01 -2.14 15.49
C PRO A 28 4.96 -3.66 15.62
N GLY A 29 5.23 -4.38 14.52
CA GLY A 29 5.19 -5.85 14.50
C GLY A 29 3.89 -6.45 13.99
N LYS A 30 2.81 -5.67 13.81
CA LYS A 30 1.63 -6.12 13.06
C LYS A 30 1.86 -5.98 11.56
N TRP A 31 1.30 -6.89 10.76
CA TRP A 31 1.28 -6.75 9.30
C TRP A 31 0.67 -5.42 8.82
N GLY A 32 -0.35 -4.93 9.54
CA GLY A 32 -0.96 -3.62 9.31
C GLY A 32 -0.02 -2.42 9.55
N PHE A 33 1.10 -2.61 10.22
CA PHE A 33 2.17 -1.62 10.36
C PHE A 33 3.28 -1.87 9.33
N ILE A 34 3.70 -3.13 9.16
CA ILE A 34 4.86 -3.51 8.35
C ILE A 34 4.62 -3.28 6.86
N MET A 35 3.48 -3.71 6.32
CA MET A 35 3.18 -3.57 4.89
C MET A 35 3.17 -2.12 4.39
N PRO A 36 2.42 -1.19 5.02
CA PRO A 36 2.46 0.21 4.59
C PRO A 36 3.84 0.84 4.74
N MET A 37 4.63 0.46 5.75
CA MET A 37 6.02 0.90 5.87
C MET A 37 6.87 0.45 4.67
N SER A 38 6.69 -0.78 4.17
CA SER A 38 7.37 -1.24 2.96
C SER A 38 6.93 -0.48 1.70
N ILE A 39 5.64 -0.17 1.56
CA ILE A 39 5.10 0.61 0.44
C ILE A 39 5.69 2.03 0.45
N MET A 40 5.69 2.69 1.61
CA MET A 40 6.24 4.04 1.79
C MET A 40 7.77 4.05 1.59
N GLY A 41 8.48 3.10 2.20
CA GLY A 41 9.93 2.98 2.09
C GLY A 41 10.40 2.58 0.68
N GLY A 42 9.56 1.88 -0.08
CA GLY A 42 9.78 1.55 -1.48
C GLY A 42 9.56 2.73 -2.44
N GLY A 43 9.18 3.90 -1.94
CA GLY A 43 9.04 5.13 -2.74
C GLY A 43 7.74 5.20 -3.53
N PHE A 44 6.67 4.53 -3.08
CA PHE A 44 5.36 4.67 -3.71
C PHE A 44 4.91 6.13 -3.72
N ARG A 45 4.61 6.66 -4.92
CA ARG A 45 4.28 8.08 -5.14
C ARG A 45 2.78 8.34 -5.27
N GLY A 46 1.98 7.28 -5.32
CA GLY A 46 0.53 7.38 -5.35
C GLY A 46 -0.07 7.74 -3.99
N ARG A 47 -1.38 7.88 -3.93
CA ARG A 47 -2.09 8.18 -2.67
C ARG A 47 -2.20 6.92 -1.82
N LEU A 48 -1.87 7.01 -0.54
CA LEU A 48 -1.97 5.89 0.40
C LEU A 48 -3.00 6.22 1.48
N PHE A 49 -4.00 5.35 1.64
CA PHE A 49 -5.08 5.52 2.62
C PHE A 49 -4.98 4.42 3.68
N MET A 50 -4.85 4.82 4.93
CA MET A 50 -4.83 3.88 6.05
C MET A 50 -6.25 3.71 6.61
N VAL A 51 -6.76 2.48 6.63
CA VAL A 51 -8.12 2.19 7.09
C VAL A 51 -8.07 1.33 8.35
N ASN A 52 -8.52 1.91 9.46
CA ASN A 52 -8.63 1.26 10.76
C ASN A 52 -9.90 1.77 11.49
N PRO A 53 -10.70 0.91 12.12
CA PRO A 53 -11.92 1.33 12.84
C PRO A 53 -11.65 2.05 14.17
N ASN A 54 -10.50 1.81 14.80
CA ASN A 54 -10.15 2.27 16.14
C ASN A 54 -9.10 3.39 16.14
N GLU A 55 -8.28 3.49 15.09
CA GLU A 55 -7.22 4.48 14.98
C GLU A 55 -7.64 5.60 14.03
N LYS A 56 -7.72 6.84 14.55
CA LYS A 56 -8.06 8.03 13.75
C LYS A 56 -6.98 8.41 12.73
N ARG A 57 -5.74 7.96 12.94
CA ARG A 57 -4.55 8.30 12.16
C ARG A 57 -3.52 7.20 12.31
N VAL A 58 -2.96 6.71 11.21
CA VAL A 58 -1.97 5.62 11.18
C VAL A 58 -0.77 6.04 10.34
N LEU A 59 0.44 5.92 10.88
CA LEU A 59 1.72 6.22 10.20
C LEU A 59 1.89 7.64 9.61
N GLY A 60 1.11 8.63 10.04
CA GLY A 60 1.19 10.01 9.54
C GLY A 60 -0.14 10.53 9.08
#